data_AF-A0A4Y7KQD4-F1
#
_entry.id   AF-A0A4Y7KQD4-F1
#
_cell.length_a   1.000
_cell.length_b   1.000
_cell.length_c   1.000
_cell.angle_alpha   90.00
_cell.angle_beta   90.00
_cell.angle_gamma   90.00
#
_symmetry.space_group_name_H-M   'P 1'
#
loop_
_entity.id
_entity.type
_entity.pdbx_description
1 polymer ?
#
loop_
_entity_poly.entity_id
_entity_poly.type
_entity_poly.pdbx_seq_one_letter_code
_entity_poly.pdbx_strand_id
1 'polypeptide(L)'
;MEVLDRDWVDLYCWTQNGSTIFRVHRDRQYWQLMTGILQEFWWENVIPARELLLLGKEQDVKVYEPSSTHRQTGLMIVKSLKLAAESELLCREIAGEINFFKPK
;
A
#
# COMPACT_ATOMS: atom_id res chain seq x y z
N MET A 1 -0.40 -8.14 3.07
CA MET A 1 0.14 -8.86 4.24
C MET A 1 -0.87 -8.93 5.36
N GLU A 2 -1.44 -7.80 5.82
CA GLU A 2 -2.52 -7.80 6.83
C GLU A 2 -3.76 -8.60 6.40
N VAL A 3 -4.27 -8.38 5.18
CA VAL A 3 -5.48 -9.06 4.69
C VAL A 3 -5.31 -10.58 4.55
N LEU A 4 -4.11 -11.03 4.19
CA LEU A 4 -3.80 -12.45 3.94
C LEU A 4 -3.08 -13.11 5.12
N ASP A 5 -2.94 -12.39 6.23
CA ASP A 5 -2.16 -12.72 7.42
C ASP A 5 -0.80 -13.39 7.12
N ARG A 6 0.06 -12.66 6.43
CA ARG A 6 1.43 -13.09 6.09
C ARG A 6 2.46 -12.14 6.68
N ASP A 7 3.54 -12.70 7.22
CA ASP A 7 4.65 -11.93 7.78
C ASP A 7 5.60 -11.35 6.72
N TRP A 8 5.52 -11.84 5.48
CA TRP A 8 6.29 -11.31 4.35
C TRP A 8 5.60 -11.64 3.02
N VAL A 9 6.06 -11.00 1.95
CA VAL A 9 5.70 -11.33 0.57
C VAL A 9 6.93 -11.21 -0.32
N ASP A 10 7.06 -12.12 -1.29
CA ASP A 10 8.05 -12.00 -2.35
C ASP A 10 7.43 -11.23 -3.53
N LEU A 11 7.93 -10.02 -3.76
CA LEU A 11 7.55 -9.17 -4.88
C LEU A 11 8.45 -9.48 -6.08
N TYR A 12 7.85 -10.06 -7.13
CA TYR A 12 8.51 -10.27 -8.40
C TYR A 12 8.27 -9.10 -9.35
N CYS A 13 9.35 -8.49 -9.81
CA CYS A 13 9.36 -7.42 -10.79
C CYS A 13 10.02 -7.91 -12.08
N TRP A 14 9.33 -7.81 -13.21
CA TRP A 14 9.86 -8.19 -14.52
C TRP A 14 9.82 -7.01 -15.49
N THR A 15 10.87 -6.90 -16.30
CA THR A 15 11.00 -5.96 -17.42
C THR A 15 11.58 -6.71 -18.63
N GLN A 16 11.59 -6.08 -19.80
CA GLN A 16 12.24 -6.67 -20.98
C GLN A 16 13.75 -6.92 -20.80
N ASN A 17 14.40 -6.20 -19.89
CA ASN A 17 15.85 -6.30 -19.65
C ASN A 17 16.21 -7.30 -18.53
N GLY A 18 15.20 -7.91 -17.91
CA GLY A 18 15.38 -8.91 -16.87
C GLY A 18 14.39 -8.74 -15.72
N SER A 19 14.65 -9.47 -14.64
CA SER A 19 13.72 -9.59 -13.52
C SER A 19 14.39 -9.58 -12.16
N THR A 20 13.62 -9.35 -11.10
CA THR A 20 14.11 -9.27 -9.74
C THR A 20 13.04 -9.75 -8.76
N ILE A 21 13.45 -10.48 -7.72
CA ILE A 21 12.60 -10.85 -6.59
C ILE A 21 13.11 -10.12 -5.35
N PHE A 22 12.21 -9.37 -4.71
CA PHE A 22 12.43 -8.76 -3.40
C PHE A 22 11.54 -9.41 -2.35
N ARG A 23 12.08 -9.73 -1.18
CA ARG A 23 11.28 -10.06 0.00
C ARG A 23 10.98 -8.82 0.80
N VAL A 24 9.70 -8.53 0.97
CA VAL A 24 9.20 -7.43 1.78
C VAL A 24 8.59 -8.02 3.04
N HIS A 25 9.17 -7.66 4.20
CA HIS A 25 8.66 -8.08 5.51
C HIS A 25 7.54 -7.17 6.00
N ARG A 26 6.70 -7.70 6.89
CA ARG A 26 5.58 -7.00 7.52
C ARG A 26 6.07 -5.94 8.49
N ASP A 27 5.92 -4.68 8.11
CA ASP A 27 6.02 -3.55 9.03
C ASP A 27 4.63 -3.25 9.63
N ARG A 28 4.46 -3.59 10.91
CA ARG A 28 3.21 -3.36 11.65
C ARG A 28 2.89 -1.87 11.81
N GLN A 29 3.90 -1.01 11.98
CA GLN A 29 3.68 0.43 12.13
C GLN A 29 3.23 1.06 10.80
N TYR A 30 3.82 0.62 9.69
CA TYR A 30 3.40 1.02 8.35
C TYR A 30 1.92 0.68 8.12
N TRP A 31 1.53 -0.55 8.47
CA TRP A 31 0.15 -0.99 8.33
C TRP A 31 -0.81 -0.25 9.26
N GLN A 32 -0.47 -0.06 10.54
CA GLN A 32 -1.30 0.70 11.48
C GLN A 32 -1.58 2.12 10.97
N LEU A 33 -0.57 2.79 10.40
CA LEU A 33 -0.74 4.11 9.80
C LEU A 33 -1.70 4.05 8.60
N MET A 34 -1.49 3.11 7.67
CA MET A 34 -2.34 2.96 6.49
C MET A 34 -3.80 2.63 6.88
N THR A 35 -4.00 1.71 7.82
CA THR A 35 -5.33 1.31 8.27
C THR A 35 -6.07 2.47 8.94
N GLY A 36 -5.37 3.30 9.73
CA GLY A 36 -5.97 4.51 10.31
C GLY A 36 -6.49 5.47 9.24
N ILE A 37 -5.69 5.74 8.20
CA ILE A 37 -6.09 6.60 7.07
C ILE A 37 -7.29 6.03 6.33
N LEU A 38 -7.28 4.72 6.03
CA LEU A 38 -8.38 4.06 5.32
C LEU A 38 -9.66 4.01 6.17
N GLN A 39 -9.52 3.86 7.48
CA GLN A 39 -10.65 3.89 8.41
C GLN A 39 -11.29 5.29 8.47
N GLU A 40 -10.48 6.35 8.57
CA GLU A 40 -10.93 7.76 8.50
C GLU A 40 -11.70 8.00 7.19
N PHE A 41 -11.09 7.67 6.05
CA PHE A 41 -11.75 7.77 4.74
C PHE A 41 -13.09 7.01 4.69
N TRP A 42 -13.12 5.76 5.17
CA TRP A 42 -14.30 4.93 5.09
C TRP A 42 -15.46 5.46 5.94
N TRP A 43 -15.22 5.75 7.22
CA TRP A 43 -16.27 6.13 8.15
C TRP A 43 -16.69 7.59 8.05
N GLU A 44 -15.78 8.48 7.68
CA GLU A 44 -16.09 9.92 7.59
C GLU A 44 -16.58 10.33 6.21
N ASN A 45 -16.26 9.58 5.16
CA ASN A 45 -16.62 9.95 3.78
C ASN A 45 -17.55 8.92 3.14
N VAL A 46 -17.12 7.67 3.02
CA VAL A 46 -17.84 6.66 2.22
C VAL A 46 -19.18 6.25 2.82
N ILE A 47 -19.20 5.89 4.12
CA ILE A 47 -20.42 5.42 4.78
C ILE A 47 -21.52 6.50 4.80
N PRO A 48 -21.25 7.74 5.25
CA PRO A 48 -22.28 8.79 5.28
C PRO A 48 -22.77 9.18 3.88
N ALA A 49 -21.87 9.25 2.89
CA ALA A 49 -22.24 9.49 1.50
C ALA A 49 -23.21 8.42 0.97
N ARG A 50 -22.89 7.14 1.22
CA ARG A 50 -23.76 6.01 0.84
C ARG A 50 -25.13 6.08 1.51
N GLU A 51 -25.19 6.45 2.79
CA GLU A 51 -26.46 6.59 3.52
C GLU A 51 -27.35 7.69 2.94
N LEU A 52 -26.78 8.84 2.57
CA LEU A 52 -27.53 9.90 1.88
C LEU A 52 -28.04 9.47 0.51
N LEU A 53 -27.23 8.76 -0.27
CA LEU A 53 -27.65 8.21 -1.57
C LEU A 53 -28.83 7.26 -1.41
N LEU A 54 -28.80 6.37 -0.42
CA LEU A 54 -29.92 5.46 -0.13
C LEU A 54 -31.20 6.19 0.28
N LEU A 55 -31.09 7.41 0.82
CA LEU A 55 -32.21 8.29 1.15
C LEU A 55 -32.66 9.17 -0.03
N GLY A 56 -32.05 9.03 -1.21
CA GLY A 56 -32.36 9.85 -2.39
C GLY A 56 -31.87 11.30 -2.31
N LYS A 57 -30.94 11.60 -1.39
CA LYS A 57 -30.40 12.96 -1.15
C LYS A 57 -29.08 13.20 -1.88
N GLU A 58 -29.08 13.00 -3.21
CA GLU A 58 -27.84 13.09 -4.01
C GLU A 58 -27.13 14.43 -3.90
N GLN A 59 -27.89 15.53 -3.75
CA GLN A 59 -27.33 16.88 -3.65
C GLN A 59 -26.47 17.10 -2.39
N ASP A 60 -26.76 16.36 -1.32
CA ASP A 60 -26.09 16.49 -0.02
C ASP A 60 -24.81 15.64 0.08
N VAL A 61 -24.62 14.68 -0.85
CA VAL A 61 -23.49 13.72 -0.85
C VAL A 61 -22.15 14.42 -0.97
N LYS A 62 -22.10 15.54 -1.70
CA LYS A 62 -20.87 16.28 -1.99
C LYS A 62 -20.16 16.81 -0.75
N VAL A 63 -20.87 16.97 0.36
CA VAL A 63 -20.27 17.39 1.64
C VAL A 63 -19.28 16.34 2.18
N TYR A 64 -19.46 15.08 1.81
CA TYR A 64 -18.59 13.96 2.18
C TYR A 64 -17.52 13.65 1.13
N GLU A 65 -17.30 14.54 0.15
CA GLU A 65 -16.21 14.39 -0.81
C GLU A 65 -14.87 14.62 -0.07
N PRO A 66 -13.97 13.62 -0.05
CA PRO A 66 -12.68 13.75 0.61
C PRO A 66 -11.79 14.72 -0.17
N SER A 67 -10.81 15.31 0.51
CA SER A 67 -9.76 16.07 -0.17
C SER A 67 -8.97 15.16 -1.12
N SER A 68 -8.47 15.73 -2.22
CA SER A 68 -7.63 15.01 -3.18
C SER A 68 -6.33 14.48 -2.58
N THR A 69 -5.89 15.04 -1.45
CA THR A 69 -4.70 14.61 -0.71
C THR A 69 -4.99 14.59 0.78
N HIS A 70 -4.67 13.47 1.44
CA HIS A 70 -4.76 13.32 2.88
C HIS A 70 -3.55 13.96 3.59
N ARG A 71 -3.75 14.51 4.80
CA ARG A 71 -2.68 15.15 5.60
C ARG A 71 -1.49 14.24 5.90
N GLN A 72 -1.70 12.92 5.96
CA GLN A 72 -0.63 11.94 6.23
C GLN A 72 0.04 11.38 4.97
N THR A 73 -0.32 11.85 3.76
CA THR A 73 0.28 11.38 2.50
C THR A 73 1.80 11.49 2.50
N GLY A 74 2.36 12.62 2.95
CA GLY A 74 3.82 12.80 3.02
C GLY A 74 4.50 11.77 3.93
N LEU A 75 3.91 11.49 5.09
CA LEU A 75 4.43 10.48 6.02
C LEU A 75 4.34 9.06 5.42
N MET A 76 3.24 8.73 4.74
CA MET A 76 3.06 7.45 4.06
C MET A 76 4.11 7.24 2.96
N ILE A 77 4.43 8.27 2.19
CA ILE A 77 5.50 8.20 1.17
C ILE A 77 6.84 7.88 1.84
N VAL A 78 7.23 8.63 2.88
CA VAL A 78 8.49 8.41 3.60
C VAL A 78 8.58 6.99 4.17
N LYS A 79 7.50 6.51 4.79
CA LYS A 79 7.46 5.15 5.35
C LYS A 79 7.48 4.07 4.25
N SER A 80 6.86 4.32 3.10
CA SER A 80 6.89 3.39 1.95
C SER A 80 8.30 3.28 1.36
N LEU A 81 9.00 4.40 1.22
CA LEU A 81 10.40 4.43 0.77
C LEU A 81 11.31 3.67 1.73
N LYS A 82 11.10 3.85 3.05
CA LYS A 82 11.83 3.10 4.08
C LYS A 82 11.59 1.59 3.94
N LEU A 83 10.33 1.16 3.84
CA LEU A 83 9.97 -0.25 3.68
C LEU A 83 10.60 -0.86 2.42
N ALA A 84 10.64 -0.12 1.31
CA ALA A 84 11.29 -0.55 0.08
C ALA A 84 12.82 -0.67 0.26
N ALA A 85 13.46 0.29 0.92
CA ALA A 85 14.90 0.28 1.18
C ALA A 85 15.33 -0.87 2.12
N GLU A 86 14.44 -1.30 3.02
CA GLU A 86 14.65 -2.42 3.95
C GLU A 86 14.29 -3.79 3.34
N SER A 87 13.77 -3.82 2.11
CA SER A 87 13.44 -5.09 1.43
C SER A 87 14.70 -5.86 1.02
N GLU A 88 14.62 -7.18 1.10
CA GLU A 88 15.75 -8.07 0.80
C GLU A 88 15.71 -8.44 -0.68
N LEU A 89 16.78 -8.11 -1.42
CA LEU A 89 16.98 -8.66 -2.75
C LEU A 89 17.27 -10.16 -2.63
N LEU A 90 16.43 -11.02 -3.22
CA LEU A 90 16.61 -12.47 -3.20
C LEU A 90 17.22 -13.00 -4.49
N CYS A 91 16.76 -12.48 -5.62
CA CYS A 91 17.17 -12.93 -6.94
C CYS A 91 17.16 -11.77 -7.91
N ARG A 92 18.12 -11.75 -8.82
CA ARG A 92 18.15 -10.83 -9.96
C ARG A 92 18.57 -11.58 -11.20
N GLU A 93 17.79 -11.44 -12.25
CA GLU A 93 18.12 -11.90 -13.59
C GLU A 93 18.31 -10.70 -14.52
N ILE A 94 19.39 -10.71 -15.30
CA ILE A 94 19.68 -9.71 -16.33
C ILE A 94 20.21 -10.46 -17.56
N ALA A 95 19.59 -10.24 -18.72
CA ALA A 95 20.01 -10.83 -19.99
C ALA A 95 20.21 -12.36 -19.95
N GLY A 96 19.38 -13.07 -19.17
CA GLY A 96 19.44 -14.52 -18.99
C GLY A 96 20.39 -15.01 -17.89
N GLU A 97 21.21 -14.14 -17.29
CA GLU A 97 22.07 -14.49 -16.17
C GLU A 97 21.36 -14.30 -14.83
N ILE A 98 21.27 -15.37 -14.03
CA ILE A 98 20.53 -15.39 -12.75
C ILE A 98 21.52 -15.36 -11.57
N ASN A 99 21.34 -14.39 -10.68
CA ASN A 99 22.11 -14.25 -9.44
C ASN A 99 21.17 -14.35 -8.23
N PHE A 100 21.51 -15.24 -7.30
CA PHE A 100 20.82 -15.38 -6.02
C PHE A 100 21.59 -14.68 -4.90
N PHE A 101 20.87 -14.03 -4.01
CA PHE A 101 21.42 -13.27 -2.89
C PHE A 101 20.94 -13.90 -1.59
N LYS A 102 21.83 -14.01 -0.61
CA LYS A 102 21.46 -14.44 0.74
C LYS A 102 20.91 -13.24 1.51
N PRO A 103 19.75 -13.36 2.15
CA PRO A 103 19.27 -12.33 3.07
C PRO A 103 20.27 -12.18 4.23
N LYS A 104 20.38 -10.95 4.74
CA LYS A 104 21.30 -10.59 5.83
C LYS A 104 20.78 -11.04 7.19
#